data_AF-A0A0W0SA54-F1
#
_entry.id   AF-A0A0W0SA54-F1
#
_cell.length_a   1.000
_cell.length_b   1.000
_cell.length_c   1.000
_cell.angle_alpha   90.00
_cell.angle_beta   90.00
_cell.angle_gamma   90.00
#
_symmetry.space_group_name_H-M   'P 1'
#
loop_
_entity.id
_entity.type
_entity.pdbx_description
1 polymer ?
#
loop_
_entity_poly.entity_id
_entity_poly.type
_entity_poly.pdbx_seq_one_letter_code
_entity_poly.pdbx_strand_id
1 'polypeptide(L)'
;MKIKAILLMISIFFPVVLFAGTSTCPLSNGINVHTKTRTLAICKNGTVIKTFKVALGYKGVGKKKAGDNKTPIGLYGLAHPRKSNQFKVFIPILYPTAKQSAAGYTGRDVGIHGPTQSSGWLSWLNNLPYSTRGCIAVGKNTHIEYVANWVKANPGAKVLII
;
A
#
# COMPACT_ATOMS: atom_id res chain seq x y z
N MET A 1 3.05 -56.86 55.38
CA MET A 1 3.74 -56.53 54.11
C MET A 1 3.27 -55.14 53.66
N LYS A 2 4.18 -54.17 53.49
CA LYS A 2 3.84 -52.79 53.11
C LYS A 2 4.32 -52.55 51.67
N ILE A 3 3.41 -52.42 50.72
CA ILE A 3 3.72 -52.13 49.32
C ILE A 3 3.70 -50.61 49.15
N LYS A 4 4.87 -50.01 48.89
CA LYS A 4 4.97 -48.57 48.55
C LYS A 4 4.79 -48.44 47.04
N ALA A 5 3.66 -47.87 46.62
CA ALA A 5 3.43 -47.49 45.23
C ALA A 5 4.20 -46.19 44.93
N ILE A 6 5.20 -46.28 44.05
CA ILE A 6 5.94 -45.13 43.51
C ILE A 6 5.17 -44.67 42.26
N LEU A 7 4.48 -43.54 42.34
CA LEU A 7 3.87 -42.90 41.18
C LEU A 7 4.97 -42.29 40.30
N LEU A 8 5.20 -42.88 39.13
CA LEU A 8 6.08 -42.33 38.11
C LEU A 8 5.30 -41.26 37.32
N MET A 9 5.55 -39.97 37.58
CA MET A 9 5.01 -38.89 36.75
C MET A 9 5.73 -38.87 35.40
N ILE A 10 5.05 -39.37 34.36
CA ILE A 10 5.49 -39.24 32.97
C ILE A 10 5.13 -37.82 32.52
N SER A 11 6.11 -36.92 32.52
CA SER A 11 5.96 -35.58 31.97
C SER A 11 5.98 -35.63 30.45
N ILE A 12 4.80 -35.57 29.83
CA ILE A 12 4.64 -35.48 28.37
C ILE A 12 5.07 -34.06 27.94
N PHE A 13 6.28 -33.94 27.41
CA PHE A 13 6.73 -32.73 26.71
C PHE A 13 5.99 -32.64 25.37
N PHE A 14 4.87 -31.90 25.32
CA PHE A 14 4.26 -31.49 24.07
C PHE A 14 5.16 -30.43 23.41
N PRO A 15 5.68 -30.66 22.19
CA PRO A 15 6.43 -29.62 21.50
C PRO A 15 5.47 -28.50 21.14
N VAL A 16 5.62 -27.35 21.79
CA VAL A 16 4.93 -26.11 21.39
C VAL A 16 5.52 -25.70 20.04
N VAL A 17 4.83 -26.05 18.97
CA VAL A 17 5.17 -25.56 17.63
C VAL A 17 4.78 -24.09 17.57
N LEU A 18 5.76 -23.21 17.81
CA LEU A 18 5.63 -21.77 17.59
C LEU A 18 5.49 -21.52 16.08
N PHE A 19 4.25 -21.37 15.62
CA PHE A 19 4.00 -20.78 14.30
C PHE A 19 4.47 -19.33 14.34
N ALA A 20 5.65 -19.07 13.79
CA ALA A 20 6.09 -17.72 13.49
C ALA A 20 5.05 -17.09 12.55
N GLY A 21 4.24 -16.17 13.06
CA GLY A 21 3.23 -15.46 12.29
C GLY A 21 3.92 -14.67 11.19
N THR A 22 3.89 -15.21 9.95
CA THR A 22 4.28 -14.43 8.79
C THR A 22 3.29 -13.28 8.68
N SER A 23 3.79 -12.05 8.54
CA SER A 23 2.95 -10.87 8.35
C SER A 23 2.25 -10.97 7.00
N THR A 24 1.09 -11.63 6.98
CA THR A 24 0.33 -11.86 5.76
C THR A 24 -0.28 -10.55 5.27
N CYS A 25 0.11 -10.11 4.09
CA CYS A 25 -0.50 -8.95 3.45
C CYS A 25 -1.99 -9.18 3.22
N PRO A 26 -2.88 -8.23 3.58
CA PRO A 26 -4.31 -8.34 3.33
C PRO A 26 -4.65 -8.58 1.85
N LEU A 27 -3.95 -7.90 0.94
CA LEU A 27 -3.88 -8.28 -0.47
C LEU A 27 -2.60 -9.09 -0.69
N SER A 28 -2.75 -10.40 -0.87
CA SER A 28 -1.63 -11.35 -0.94
C SER A 28 -0.70 -11.15 -2.14
N ASN A 29 -1.27 -10.74 -3.28
CA ASN A 29 -0.57 -10.41 -4.51
C ASN A 29 -1.03 -9.05 -5.00
N GLY A 30 -0.22 -8.01 -4.80
CA GLY A 30 -0.64 -6.65 -5.09
C GLY A 30 0.05 -5.60 -4.24
N ILE A 31 -0.51 -4.40 -4.26
CA ILE A 31 -0.04 -3.27 -3.46
C ILE A 31 -0.99 -3.08 -2.28
N ASN A 32 -0.45 -2.98 -1.07
CA ASN A 32 -1.19 -2.61 0.14
C ASN A 32 -0.71 -1.23 0.58
N VAL A 33 -1.62 -0.26 0.67
CA VAL A 33 -1.35 1.08 1.19
C VAL A 33 -1.97 1.17 2.57
N HIS A 34 -1.12 1.14 3.60
CA HIS A 34 -1.50 1.34 4.99
C HIS A 34 -1.51 2.82 5.30
N THR A 35 -2.70 3.39 5.41
CA THR A 35 -2.94 4.82 5.50
C THR A 35 -2.55 5.39 6.85
N LYS A 36 -2.77 4.64 7.94
CA LYS A 36 -2.36 5.02 9.30
C LYS A 36 -0.84 5.11 9.43
N THR A 37 -0.12 4.11 8.93
CA THR A 37 1.35 4.06 8.99
C THR A 37 2.03 4.72 7.79
N ARG A 38 1.24 5.31 6.87
CA ARG A 38 1.69 6.00 5.66
C ARG A 38 2.70 5.20 4.86
N THR A 39 2.35 3.96 4.57
CA THR A 39 3.25 2.98 3.97
C THR A 39 2.61 2.25 2.79
N LEU A 40 3.33 2.13 1.69
CA LEU A 40 2.99 1.29 0.54
C LEU A 40 3.86 0.05 0.57
N ALA A 41 3.25 -1.13 0.65
CA ALA A 41 3.89 -2.43 0.59
C ALA A 41 3.50 -3.15 -0.70
N ILE A 42 4.49 -3.65 -1.44
CA ILE A 42 4.27 -4.58 -2.56
C ILE A 42 4.38 -5.99 -1.99
N CYS A 43 3.37 -6.82 -2.25
CA CYS A 43 3.27 -8.17 -1.71
C CYS A 43 3.15 -9.22 -2.81
N LYS A 44 3.78 -10.37 -2.56
CA LYS A 44 3.69 -11.57 -3.39
C LYS A 44 3.49 -12.77 -2.47
N ASN A 45 2.49 -13.60 -2.76
CA ASN A 45 2.12 -14.77 -1.96
C ASN A 45 2.01 -14.45 -0.46
N GLY A 46 1.40 -13.32 -0.13
CA GLY A 46 1.18 -12.87 1.25
C GLY A 46 2.41 -12.25 1.92
N THR A 47 3.58 -12.28 1.29
CA THR A 47 4.83 -11.75 1.87
C THR A 47 5.15 -10.38 1.28
N VAL A 48 5.58 -9.44 2.14
CA VAL A 48 6.06 -8.12 1.72
C VAL A 48 7.42 -8.27 1.02
N ILE A 49 7.50 -7.85 -0.25
CA ILE A 49 8.76 -7.86 -1.02
C ILE A 49 9.43 -6.49 -1.09
N LYS A 50 8.64 -5.41 -0.94
CA LYS A 50 9.17 -4.04 -0.92
C LYS A 50 8.23 -3.11 -0.17
N THR A 51 8.80 -2.09 0.47
CA THR A 51 8.06 -1.10 1.25
C THR A 51 8.57 0.30 0.98
N PHE A 52 7.65 1.27 0.90
CA PHE A 52 7.96 2.68 0.72
C PHE A 52 7.10 3.55 1.66
N LYS A 53 7.69 4.61 2.21
CA LYS A 53 6.91 5.68 2.84
C LYS A 53 6.14 6.44 1.78
N VAL A 54 4.91 6.83 2.10
CA VAL A 54 4.04 7.56 1.20
C VAL A 54 3.40 8.79 1.84
N ALA A 55 3.11 9.78 1.01
CA ALA A 55 2.21 10.87 1.36
C ALA A 55 0.80 10.61 0.79
N LEU A 56 -0.20 11.14 1.49
CA LEU A 56 -1.62 10.95 1.21
C LEU A 56 -2.33 12.31 1.08
N GLY A 57 -3.61 12.28 0.73
CA GLY A 57 -4.51 13.44 0.71
C GLY A 57 -4.46 14.25 2.01
N TYR A 58 -4.35 15.58 1.92
CA TYR A 58 -4.18 16.45 3.09
C TYR A 58 -5.43 16.57 3.96
N LYS A 59 -6.60 16.23 3.42
CA LYS A 59 -7.83 16.09 4.21
C LYS A 59 -8.08 14.66 4.69
N GLY A 60 -7.06 13.80 4.63
CA GLY A 60 -7.09 12.43 5.11
C GLY A 60 -7.54 11.42 4.06
N VAL A 61 -8.37 10.47 4.49
CA VAL A 61 -8.81 9.32 3.69
C VAL A 61 -10.34 9.25 3.58
N GLY A 62 -10.85 8.37 2.72
CA GLY A 62 -12.28 8.20 2.48
C GLY A 62 -12.82 9.19 1.45
N LYS A 63 -12.17 9.26 0.30
CA LYS A 63 -12.64 10.04 -0.87
C LYS A 63 -14.06 9.63 -1.28
N LYS A 64 -14.93 10.62 -1.50
CA LYS A 64 -16.27 10.44 -2.09
C LYS A 64 -16.64 11.53 -3.10
N LYS A 65 -16.00 12.71 -3.06
CA LYS A 65 -16.35 13.85 -3.92
C LYS A 65 -15.15 14.38 -4.68
N ALA A 66 -15.35 14.94 -5.87
CA ALA A 66 -14.34 15.77 -6.53
C ALA A 66 -13.92 16.93 -5.59
N GLY A 67 -12.63 17.23 -5.52
CA GLY A 67 -12.13 18.35 -4.68
C GLY A 67 -12.16 18.13 -3.15
N ASP A 68 -12.56 16.96 -2.65
CA ASP A 68 -12.53 16.68 -1.19
C ASP A 68 -11.11 16.49 -0.63
N ASN A 69 -10.11 16.39 -1.50
CA ASN A 69 -8.67 16.23 -1.17
C ASN A 69 -8.36 15.05 -0.23
N LYS A 70 -9.18 14.01 -0.28
CA LYS A 70 -9.01 12.76 0.46
C LYS A 70 -8.44 11.65 -0.43
N THR A 71 -7.69 10.74 0.16
CA THR A 71 -7.29 9.48 -0.51
C THR A 71 -8.44 8.49 -0.44
N PRO A 72 -8.82 7.80 -1.52
CA PRO A 72 -9.85 6.78 -1.45
C PRO A 72 -9.41 5.59 -0.59
N ILE A 73 -10.37 4.95 0.07
CA ILE A 73 -10.18 3.67 0.77
C ILE A 73 -10.85 2.58 -0.07
N GLY A 74 -10.26 1.38 -0.11
CA GLY A 74 -10.82 0.23 -0.82
C GLY A 74 -9.85 -0.43 -1.79
N LEU A 75 -10.37 -1.37 -2.57
CA LEU A 75 -9.63 -2.13 -3.57
C LEU A 75 -9.85 -1.55 -4.97
N TYR A 76 -8.77 -1.23 -5.67
CA TYR A 76 -8.80 -0.62 -6.99
C TYR A 76 -7.90 -1.39 -7.96
N GLY A 77 -8.31 -1.45 -9.22
CA GLY A 77 -7.39 -1.83 -10.30
C GLY A 77 -6.34 -0.74 -10.53
N LEU A 78 -5.19 -1.14 -11.07
CA LEU A 78 -4.15 -0.23 -11.52
C LEU A 78 -4.16 -0.16 -13.04
N ALA A 79 -4.21 1.06 -13.58
CA ALA A 79 -4.01 1.29 -15.00
C ALA A 79 -2.50 1.26 -15.35
N HIS A 80 -2.19 1.26 -16.65
CA HIS A 80 -0.81 1.23 -17.12
C HIS A 80 -0.02 2.46 -16.61
N PRO A 81 1.20 2.28 -16.06
CA PRO A 81 2.07 3.38 -15.67
C PRO A 81 2.45 4.26 -16.86
N ARG A 82 2.28 5.59 -16.73
CA ARG A 82 2.61 6.56 -17.78
C ARG A 82 3.63 7.58 -17.31
N LYS A 83 4.45 8.08 -18.24
CA LYS A 83 5.39 9.18 -17.98
C LYS A 83 4.61 10.43 -17.53
N SER A 84 5.17 11.17 -16.58
CA SER A 84 4.63 12.43 -16.11
C SER A 84 5.74 13.45 -15.97
N ASN A 85 5.56 14.64 -16.55
CA ASN A 85 6.50 15.74 -16.35
C ASN A 85 6.48 16.25 -14.91
N GLN A 86 5.31 16.21 -14.27
CA GLN A 86 5.14 16.68 -12.90
C GLN A 86 5.62 15.66 -11.85
N PHE A 87 5.49 14.36 -12.10
CA PHE A 87 5.72 13.33 -11.08
C PHE A 87 6.71 12.23 -11.48
N LYS A 88 7.46 12.41 -12.58
CA LYS A 88 8.27 11.40 -13.27
C LYS A 88 7.43 10.25 -13.87
N VAL A 89 6.63 9.58 -13.05
CA VAL A 89 5.67 8.54 -13.44
C VAL A 89 4.36 8.73 -12.66
N PHE A 90 3.24 8.46 -13.32
CA PHE A 90 1.92 8.42 -12.72
C PHE A 90 1.24 7.09 -13.06
N ILE A 91 0.71 6.41 -12.03
CA ILE A 91 -0.01 5.15 -12.14
C ILE A 91 -1.44 5.39 -11.69
N PRO A 92 -2.41 5.54 -12.61
CA PRO A 92 -3.80 5.76 -12.24
C PRO A 92 -4.34 4.56 -11.45
N ILE A 93 -5.04 4.84 -10.35
CA ILE A 93 -5.91 3.85 -9.71
C ILE A 93 -7.31 4.01 -10.30
N LEU A 94 -8.02 2.91 -10.51
CA LEU A 94 -9.36 2.92 -11.12
C LEU A 94 -10.44 3.33 -10.10
N TYR A 95 -10.31 4.56 -9.57
CA TYR A 95 -11.30 5.21 -8.72
C TYR A 95 -12.17 6.19 -9.55
N PRO A 96 -13.48 6.27 -9.29
CA PRO A 96 -14.27 5.38 -8.42
C PRO A 96 -14.50 4.00 -9.05
N THR A 97 -14.80 3.00 -8.23
CA THR A 97 -15.30 1.70 -8.74
C THR A 97 -16.72 1.86 -9.30
N ALA A 98 -17.17 0.93 -10.15
CA ALA A 98 -18.55 0.98 -10.68
C ALA A 98 -19.62 1.08 -9.57
N LYS A 99 -19.43 0.34 -8.46
CA LYS A 99 -20.31 0.42 -7.28
C LYS A 99 -20.28 1.80 -6.62
N GLN A 100 -19.11 2.41 -6.51
CA GLN A 100 -18.96 3.76 -5.95
C GLN A 100 -19.58 4.81 -6.85
N SER A 101 -19.40 4.70 -8.17
CA SER A 101 -20.05 5.58 -9.16
C SER A 101 -21.57 5.49 -9.04
N ALA A 102 -22.12 4.27 -8.98
CA ALA A 102 -23.56 4.05 -8.78
C ALA A 102 -24.06 4.60 -7.44
N ALA A 103 -23.20 4.64 -6.41
CA ALA A 103 -23.48 5.27 -5.12
C ALA A 103 -23.21 6.80 -5.10
N GLY A 104 -22.97 7.43 -6.25
CA GLY A 104 -22.80 8.88 -6.38
C GLY A 104 -21.42 9.42 -6.02
N TYR A 105 -20.39 8.57 -5.95
CA TYR A 105 -19.03 9.06 -5.70
C TYR A 105 -18.52 9.78 -6.95
N THR A 106 -17.87 10.94 -6.74
CA THR A 106 -17.34 11.76 -7.82
C THR A 106 -15.82 11.97 -7.70
N GLY A 107 -15.23 12.51 -8.76
CA GLY A 107 -13.79 12.74 -8.88
C GLY A 107 -13.10 11.74 -9.80
N ARG A 108 -11.84 12.02 -10.12
CA ARG A 108 -11.01 11.28 -11.06
C ARG A 108 -9.53 11.55 -10.79
N ASP A 109 -8.65 11.02 -11.64
CA ASP A 109 -7.21 11.31 -11.67
C ASP A 109 -6.48 11.08 -10.33
N VAL A 110 -6.95 10.08 -9.58
CA VAL A 110 -6.24 9.58 -8.40
C VAL A 110 -5.25 8.51 -8.85
N GLY A 111 -4.05 8.51 -8.28
CA GLY A 111 -3.03 7.54 -8.64
C GLY A 111 -1.89 7.44 -7.65
N ILE A 112 -0.95 6.54 -7.96
CA ILE A 112 0.34 6.42 -7.31
C ILE A 112 1.36 7.18 -8.16
N HIS A 113 2.17 8.06 -7.56
CA HIS A 113 3.12 8.87 -8.32
C HIS A 113 4.41 9.16 -7.55
N GLY A 114 5.44 9.62 -8.26
CA GLY A 114 6.73 10.04 -7.69
C GLY A 114 6.67 11.42 -7.04
N PRO A 115 7.79 11.93 -6.51
CA PRO A 115 7.84 13.30 -6.00
C PRO A 115 7.53 14.32 -7.09
N THR A 116 7.07 15.51 -6.71
CA THR A 116 6.91 16.62 -7.66
C THR A 116 8.27 16.99 -8.24
N GLN A 117 8.39 17.07 -9.57
CA GLN A 117 9.61 17.51 -10.22
C GLN A 117 9.70 19.04 -10.14
N SER A 118 10.82 19.55 -9.66
CA SER A 118 11.14 20.97 -9.67
C SER A 118 12.31 21.24 -10.60
N SER A 119 12.13 22.17 -11.52
CA SER A 119 13.20 22.70 -12.37
C SER A 119 13.73 23.99 -11.74
N GLY A 120 14.77 23.92 -10.91
CA GLY A 120 15.41 25.10 -10.33
C GLY A 120 16.36 24.81 -9.16
N TRP A 121 17.19 25.79 -8.81
CA TRP A 121 18.22 25.71 -7.75
C TRP A 121 17.66 25.36 -6.35
N LEU A 122 16.34 25.54 -6.15
CA LEU A 122 15.60 25.18 -4.93
C LEU A 122 15.17 23.68 -4.86
N SER A 123 15.66 22.84 -5.77
CA SER A 123 15.35 21.39 -5.80
C SER A 123 15.62 20.67 -4.47
N TRP A 124 16.60 21.15 -3.69
CA TRP A 124 17.00 20.59 -2.40
C TRP A 124 15.94 20.71 -1.28
N LEU A 125 14.98 21.63 -1.42
CA LEU A 125 13.87 21.83 -0.48
C LEU A 125 12.68 20.88 -0.69
N ASN A 126 12.65 20.14 -1.80
CA ASN A 126 11.47 19.34 -2.23
C ASN A 126 11.44 17.91 -1.68
N ASN A 127 12.07 17.66 -0.53
CA ASN A 127 12.02 16.36 0.12
C ASN A 127 10.61 16.10 0.71
N LEU A 128 9.88 15.24 -0.01
CA LEU A 128 8.51 14.76 0.21
C LEU A 128 7.41 15.83 0.07
N PRO A 129 6.40 15.62 -0.79
CA PRO A 129 5.14 16.33 -0.59
C PRO A 129 4.59 15.85 0.75
N TYR A 130 4.55 16.70 1.78
CA TYR A 130 3.93 16.35 3.07
C TYR A 130 2.49 15.84 2.89
N SER A 131 1.87 16.20 1.75
CA SER A 131 0.54 15.74 1.36
C SER A 131 0.23 15.91 -0.13
N THR A 132 -0.80 15.21 -0.62
CA THR A 132 -1.34 15.30 -1.98
C THR A 132 -2.77 15.84 -1.98
N ARG A 133 -3.40 15.97 -3.15
CA ARG A 133 -4.85 16.25 -3.30
C ARG A 133 -5.72 14.98 -3.37
N GLY A 134 -5.20 13.85 -2.90
CA GLY A 134 -5.91 12.55 -2.86
C GLY A 134 -5.15 11.38 -3.48
N CYS A 135 -4.00 11.64 -4.11
CA CYS A 135 -3.08 10.62 -4.62
C CYS A 135 -2.20 10.00 -3.52
N ILE A 136 -1.48 8.94 -3.89
CA ILE A 136 -0.46 8.30 -3.06
C ILE A 136 0.91 8.63 -3.65
N ALA A 137 1.71 9.45 -2.95
CA ALA A 137 3.02 9.88 -3.45
C ALA A 137 4.15 9.13 -2.76
N VAL A 138 5.05 8.50 -3.51
CA VAL A 138 6.33 7.97 -2.97
C VAL A 138 7.40 9.07 -2.99
N GLY A 139 8.36 8.99 -2.06
CA GLY A 139 9.31 10.07 -1.83
C GLY A 139 10.46 10.25 -2.84
N LYS A 140 10.72 9.30 -3.74
CA LYS A 140 11.86 9.34 -4.68
C LYS A 140 11.46 8.87 -6.08
N ASN A 141 12.13 9.42 -7.11
CA ASN A 141 11.95 9.00 -8.50
C ASN A 141 12.24 7.50 -8.70
N THR A 142 13.31 7.00 -8.09
CA THR A 142 13.66 5.56 -8.14
C THR A 142 12.61 4.66 -7.48
N HIS A 143 11.87 5.17 -6.48
CA HIS A 143 10.79 4.41 -5.86
C HIS A 143 9.59 4.28 -6.81
N ILE A 144 9.18 5.37 -7.48
CA ILE A 144 8.04 5.28 -8.40
C ILE A 144 8.39 4.46 -9.64
N GLU A 145 9.64 4.52 -10.11
CA GLU A 145 10.13 3.67 -11.19
C GLU A 145 10.07 2.18 -10.81
N TYR A 146 10.47 1.83 -9.58
CA TYR A 146 10.31 0.48 -9.07
C TYR A 146 8.85 0.02 -9.08
N VAL A 147 7.95 0.83 -8.50
CA VAL A 147 6.51 0.52 -8.45
C VAL A 147 5.96 0.36 -9.87
N ALA A 148 6.33 1.25 -10.78
CA ALA A 148 5.87 1.22 -12.18
C ALA A 148 6.36 -0.03 -12.92
N ASN A 149 7.63 -0.40 -12.78
CA ASN A 149 8.17 -1.61 -13.40
C ASN A 149 7.51 -2.86 -12.84
N TRP A 150 7.26 -2.90 -11.53
CA TRP A 150 6.51 -3.99 -10.93
C TRP A 150 5.08 -4.09 -11.46
N VAL A 151 4.35 -2.96 -11.57
CA VAL A 151 3.00 -2.94 -12.13
C VAL A 151 2.98 -3.39 -13.60
N LYS A 152 3.97 -2.97 -14.40
CA LYS A 152 4.10 -3.42 -15.80
C LYS A 152 4.34 -4.93 -15.91
N ALA A 153 5.14 -5.49 -15.02
CA ALA A 153 5.43 -6.92 -14.97
C ALA A 153 4.29 -7.77 -14.40
N ASN A 154 3.26 -7.14 -13.79
CA ASN A 154 2.12 -7.82 -13.19
C ASN A 154 0.79 -7.24 -13.72
N PRO A 155 0.42 -7.52 -14.98
CA PRO A 155 -0.85 -7.07 -15.54
C PRO A 155 -2.05 -7.48 -14.68
N GLY A 156 -3.01 -6.57 -14.51
CA GLY A 156 -4.17 -6.81 -13.65
C GLY A 156 -3.91 -6.68 -12.14
N ALA A 157 -2.70 -6.26 -11.74
CA ALA A 157 -2.40 -5.94 -10.35
C ALA A 157 -3.39 -4.93 -9.76
N LYS A 158 -3.67 -5.10 -8.47
CA LYS A 158 -4.59 -4.26 -7.71
C LYS A 158 -3.85 -3.56 -6.58
N VAL A 159 -4.45 -2.48 -6.11
CA VAL A 159 -4.05 -1.79 -4.88
C VAL A 159 -5.19 -1.81 -3.88
N LEU A 160 -4.89 -2.26 -2.67
CA LEU A 160 -5.77 -2.17 -1.50
C LEU A 160 -5.30 -1.01 -0.63
N ILE A 161 -6.16 -0.01 -0.43
CA ILE A 161 -5.89 1.17 0.40
C ILE A 161 -6.70 1.05 1.69
N ILE A 162 -6.02 0.92 2.84
CA ILE A 162 -6.59 0.54 4.15
C ILE A 162 -6.03 1.37 5.30
#